data_AF-A0A1W0E9A6-F1
#
_entry.id   AF-A0A1W0E9A6-F1
#
_cell.length_a   1.000
_cell.length_b   1.000
_cell.length_c   1.000
_cell.angle_alpha   90.00
_cell.angle_beta   90.00
_cell.angle_gamma   90.00
#
_symmetry.space_group_name_H-M   'P 1'
#
loop_
_entity.id
_entity.type
_entity.pdbx_description
1 polymer ?
#
loop_
_entity_poly.entity_id
_entity_poly.type
_entity_poly.pdbx_seq_one_letter_code
_entity_poly.pdbx_strand_id
1 'polypeptide(L)'
;MSFAEYLKKHADYEKYDNKYIRYDALTKLIAKEDISKHAQIIQEEFNRVFDFINRETEKFKEKRCLYEKEIKNEENEPFEKSKSKKHILLDKNNYTIIFEDLQEEMKSFAEFIRINIIGFKKLIKHSDKRSGLNLKGTYSRILEQKLNAIDHLDALIYQNSKLNLKLKDKYIEQDKKEPNINNLAFIRKTNKYWVHMDNLMALKLAIVRHLPVYVFTEKKQENAGNISPYAAWNHKTHDTCVSSVYFDNEDHELYMGRLQKNEGAEAIRIRF
;
A
#
# COMPACT_ATOMS: atom_id res chain seq x y z
N MET A 1 6.18 -5.86 -25.66
CA MET A 1 5.85 -4.43 -25.42
C MET A 1 7.08 -3.75 -24.85
N SER A 2 7.54 -2.68 -25.48
CA SER A 2 8.63 -1.85 -24.96
C SER A 2 8.18 -1.12 -23.68
N PHE A 3 9.12 -0.67 -22.84
CA PHE A 3 8.70 0.12 -21.66
C PHE A 3 8.10 1.46 -22.05
N ALA A 4 8.54 2.06 -23.17
CA ALA A 4 7.96 3.28 -23.70
C ALA A 4 6.47 3.11 -24.04
N GLU A 5 6.11 2.03 -24.72
CA GLU A 5 4.71 1.66 -24.97
C GLU A 5 3.94 1.39 -23.68
N TYR A 6 4.57 0.68 -22.74
CA TYR A 6 3.96 0.38 -21.44
C TYR A 6 3.65 1.66 -20.66
N LEU A 7 4.60 2.59 -20.61
CA LEU A 7 4.44 3.89 -19.96
C LEU A 7 3.30 4.66 -20.61
N LYS A 8 3.26 4.75 -21.94
CA LYS A 8 2.17 5.44 -22.67
C LYS A 8 0.79 4.84 -22.43
N LYS A 9 0.71 3.52 -22.22
CA LYS A 9 -0.58 2.82 -22.02
C LYS A 9 -1.08 2.87 -20.58
N HIS A 10 -0.17 2.82 -19.61
CA HIS A 10 -0.52 2.62 -18.20
C HIS A 10 -0.30 3.85 -17.32
N ALA A 11 0.36 4.90 -17.83
CA ALA A 11 0.49 6.15 -17.11
C ALA A 11 -0.86 6.88 -17.07
N ASP A 12 -1.24 7.29 -15.87
CA ASP A 12 -2.33 8.22 -15.62
C ASP A 12 -1.86 9.65 -15.97
N TYR A 13 -1.91 9.99 -17.26
CA TYR A 13 -1.53 11.31 -17.76
C TYR A 13 -2.52 12.41 -17.35
N GLU A 14 -3.76 12.05 -16.99
CA GLU A 14 -4.73 13.03 -16.51
C GLU A 14 -4.29 13.63 -15.18
N LYS A 15 -3.77 12.80 -14.27
CA LYS A 15 -3.34 13.25 -12.93
C LYS A 15 -1.88 13.66 -12.84
N TYR A 16 -0.99 12.99 -13.57
CA TYR A 16 0.46 13.12 -13.36
C TYR A 16 1.24 13.48 -14.63
N ASP A 17 0.63 14.28 -15.50
CA ASP A 17 1.28 14.71 -16.74
C ASP A 17 2.64 15.37 -16.47
N ASN A 18 3.64 15.01 -17.29
CA ASN A 18 5.03 15.45 -17.17
C ASN A 18 5.73 15.12 -15.82
N LYS A 19 5.08 14.41 -14.90
CA LYS A 19 5.69 13.98 -13.62
C LYS A 19 6.37 12.62 -13.73
N TYR A 20 5.92 11.77 -14.66
CA TYR A 20 6.57 10.50 -14.96
C TYR A 20 7.99 10.67 -15.46
N ILE A 21 8.79 9.62 -15.28
CA ILE A 21 10.13 9.48 -15.83
C ILE A 21 10.13 9.73 -17.35
N ARG A 22 11.02 10.61 -17.80
CA ARG A 22 11.18 10.95 -19.23
C ARG A 22 11.99 9.89 -19.98
N TYR A 23 11.52 8.64 -19.94
CA TYR A 23 12.27 7.46 -20.36
C TYR A 23 12.82 7.55 -21.79
N ASP A 24 12.00 7.96 -22.77
CA ASP A 24 12.41 8.06 -24.18
C ASP A 24 13.47 9.16 -24.40
N ALA A 25 13.37 10.27 -23.66
CA ALA A 25 14.36 11.34 -23.74
C ALA A 25 15.68 10.91 -23.08
N LEU A 26 15.61 10.29 -21.90
CA LEU A 26 16.79 9.87 -21.14
C LEU A 26 17.55 8.74 -21.85
N THR A 27 16.85 7.78 -22.44
CA THR A 27 17.50 6.72 -23.24
C THR A 27 18.23 7.27 -24.46
N LYS A 28 17.67 8.29 -25.13
CA LYS A 28 18.33 8.99 -26.24
C LYS A 28 19.52 9.84 -25.77
N LEU A 29 19.42 10.50 -24.61
CA LEU A 29 20.51 11.28 -24.03
C LEU A 29 21.68 10.38 -23.60
N ILE A 30 21.40 9.29 -22.89
CA ILE A 30 22.38 8.26 -22.52
C ILE A 30 23.00 7.60 -23.77
N ALA A 31 22.29 7.58 -24.90
CA ALA A 31 22.87 7.09 -26.14
C ALA A 31 23.89 8.06 -26.76
N LYS A 32 23.76 9.37 -26.51
CA LYS A 32 24.58 10.42 -27.14
C LYS A 32 25.73 10.92 -26.26
N GLU A 33 25.59 10.86 -24.94
CA GLU A 33 26.56 11.43 -24.00
C GLU A 33 27.66 10.46 -23.56
N ASP A 34 28.69 11.02 -22.93
CA ASP A 34 29.78 10.27 -22.30
C ASP A 34 29.34 9.55 -21.02
N ILE A 35 29.98 8.42 -20.78
CA ILE A 35 29.73 7.52 -19.64
C ILE A 35 29.77 8.26 -18.30
N SER A 36 30.66 9.24 -18.14
CA SER A 36 30.80 10.03 -16.91
C SER A 36 29.55 10.84 -16.55
N LYS A 37 28.72 11.20 -17.53
CA LYS A 37 27.52 12.01 -17.32
C LYS A 37 26.26 11.17 -17.07
N HIS A 38 26.30 9.87 -17.38
CA HIS A 38 25.15 8.97 -17.22
C HIS A 38 24.64 8.93 -15.77
N ALA A 39 25.55 8.87 -14.80
CA ALA A 39 25.21 8.87 -13.39
C ALA A 39 24.51 10.18 -12.98
N GLN A 40 25.03 11.32 -13.44
CA GLN A 40 24.45 12.63 -13.13
C GLN A 40 23.04 12.76 -13.72
N ILE A 41 22.84 12.41 -14.99
CA ILE A 41 21.52 12.46 -15.66
C ILE A 41 20.49 11.62 -14.90
N ILE A 42 20.87 10.40 -14.53
CA ILE A 42 19.99 9.49 -13.79
C ILE A 42 19.66 10.08 -12.42
N GLN A 43 20.66 10.64 -11.72
CA GLN A 43 20.49 11.25 -10.40
C GLN A 43 19.56 12.47 -10.42
N GLU A 44 19.69 13.35 -11.43
CA GLU A 44 18.83 14.52 -11.59
C GLU A 44 17.37 14.13 -11.80
N GLU A 45 17.11 13.15 -12.66
CA GLU A 45 15.76 12.65 -12.89
C GLU A 45 15.20 11.93 -11.65
N PHE A 46 16.05 11.19 -10.93
CA PHE A 46 15.70 10.60 -9.64
C PHE A 46 15.22 11.66 -8.66
N ASN A 47 16.00 12.72 -8.47
CA ASN A 47 15.64 13.80 -7.56
C ASN A 47 14.31 14.43 -7.98
N ARG A 48 14.13 14.77 -9.27
CA ARG A 48 12.87 15.35 -9.78
C ARG A 48 11.64 14.50 -9.45
N VAL A 49 11.70 13.20 -9.70
CA VAL A 49 10.56 12.29 -9.48
C VAL A 49 10.32 12.10 -7.99
N PHE A 50 11.36 11.87 -7.19
CA PHE A 50 11.22 11.67 -5.75
C PHE A 50 10.80 12.94 -5.00
N ASP A 51 11.23 14.12 -5.42
CA ASP A 51 10.77 15.39 -4.87
C ASP A 51 9.29 15.63 -5.16
N PHE A 52 8.78 15.14 -6.30
CA PHE A 52 7.35 15.12 -6.57
C PHE A 52 6.62 14.12 -5.67
N ILE A 53 7.13 12.89 -5.54
CA ILE A 53 6.55 11.86 -4.66
C ILE A 53 6.46 12.37 -3.21
N ASN A 54 7.52 13.00 -2.70
CA ASN A 54 7.52 13.55 -1.34
C ASN A 54 6.47 14.66 -1.18
N ARG A 55 6.37 15.59 -2.13
CA ARG A 55 5.35 16.65 -2.09
C ARG A 55 3.93 16.11 -2.13
N GLU A 56 3.65 15.14 -3.00
CA GLU A 56 2.33 14.52 -3.08
C GLU A 56 2.01 13.72 -1.81
N THR A 57 3.00 13.03 -1.24
CA THR A 57 2.87 12.33 0.04
C THR A 57 2.48 13.29 1.17
N GLU A 58 3.08 14.48 1.23
CA GLU A 58 2.69 15.51 2.19
C GLU A 58 1.26 16.03 1.97
N LYS A 59 0.86 16.27 0.71
CA LYS A 59 -0.54 16.65 0.40
C LYS A 59 -1.54 15.60 0.90
N PHE A 60 -1.24 14.32 0.73
CA PHE A 60 -2.09 13.25 1.27
C PHE A 60 -2.14 13.26 2.80
N LYS A 61 -1.01 13.52 3.47
CA LYS A 61 -0.97 13.68 4.93
C LYS A 61 -1.82 14.89 5.40
N GLU A 62 -1.77 16.00 4.68
CA GLU A 62 -2.57 17.20 4.97
C GLU A 62 -4.07 16.96 4.79
N LYS A 63 -4.48 16.44 3.61
CA LYS A 63 -5.88 16.04 3.34
C LYS A 63 -6.41 15.11 4.44
N ARG A 64 -5.61 14.11 4.83
CA ARG A 64 -5.95 13.21 5.94
C ARG A 64 -6.16 13.96 7.27
N CYS A 65 -5.24 14.86 7.62
CA CYS A 65 -5.34 15.63 8.86
C CYS A 65 -6.62 16.47 8.91
N LEU A 66 -7.05 17.02 7.77
CA LEU A 66 -8.33 17.70 7.64
C LEU A 66 -9.50 16.75 7.91
N TYR A 67 -9.55 15.58 7.26
CA TYR A 67 -10.60 14.57 7.51
C TYR A 67 -10.64 14.10 8.97
N GLU A 68 -9.49 13.85 9.58
CA GLU A 68 -9.42 13.43 10.98
C GLU A 68 -9.96 14.50 11.93
N LYS A 69 -9.76 15.79 11.62
CA LYS A 69 -10.33 16.91 12.39
C LYS A 69 -11.84 17.01 12.18
N GLU A 70 -12.32 16.88 10.95
CA GLU A 70 -13.75 16.92 10.63
C GLU A 70 -14.52 15.80 11.35
N ILE A 71 -14.02 14.56 11.28
CA ILE A 71 -14.61 13.42 11.98
C ILE A 71 -14.69 13.64 13.50
N LYS A 72 -13.65 14.24 14.10
CA LYS A 72 -13.63 14.54 15.54
C LYS A 72 -14.59 15.67 15.92
N ASN A 73 -14.74 16.67 15.05
CA ASN A 73 -15.66 17.77 15.29
C ASN A 73 -17.11 17.28 15.29
N GLU A 74 -17.47 16.37 14.37
CA GLU A 74 -18.77 15.69 14.37
C GLU A 74 -19.00 14.82 15.59
N GLU A 75 -17.98 14.09 16.07
CA GLU A 75 -18.05 13.28 17.30
C GLU A 75 -18.34 14.14 18.55
N ASN A 76 -17.99 15.43 18.53
CA ASN A 76 -18.17 16.37 19.64
C ASN A 76 -19.42 17.26 19.54
N GLU A 77 -20.19 17.20 18.45
CA GLU A 77 -21.44 17.97 18.35
C GLU A 77 -22.54 17.37 19.27
N PRO A 78 -23.22 18.18 20.10
CA PRO A 78 -24.29 17.69 20.97
C PRO A 78 -25.46 17.10 20.19
N PHE A 79 -25.86 15.88 20.56
CA PHE A 79 -26.92 15.07 19.95
C PHE A 79 -28.26 15.80 19.75
N GLU A 80 -28.54 16.87 20.49
CA GLU A 80 -29.82 17.59 20.47
C GLU A 80 -30.09 18.43 19.21
N LYS A 81 -29.07 18.78 18.40
CA LYS A 81 -29.27 19.49 17.11
C LYS A 81 -29.54 18.56 15.92
N SER A 82 -29.40 17.25 16.09
CA SER A 82 -29.52 16.24 15.02
C SER A 82 -30.96 15.89 14.58
N LYS A 83 -31.96 16.74 14.89
CA LYS A 83 -33.34 16.58 14.40
C LYS A 83 -33.52 17.17 12.99
N SER A 84 -32.82 16.62 12.01
CA SER A 84 -33.24 16.64 10.61
C SER A 84 -32.49 15.56 9.84
N LYS A 85 -33.05 14.34 9.81
CA LYS A 85 -32.55 13.15 9.09
C LYS A 85 -32.21 13.38 7.61
N LYS A 86 -32.61 14.51 7.02
CA LYS A 86 -32.34 14.87 5.62
C LYS A 86 -30.99 15.57 5.41
N HIS A 87 -30.48 16.32 6.39
CA HIS A 87 -29.17 16.99 6.30
C HIS A 87 -28.00 16.01 6.49
N ILE A 88 -28.13 15.11 7.47
CA ILE A 88 -27.13 14.05 7.75
C ILE A 88 -26.95 13.09 6.56
N LEU A 89 -27.99 12.85 5.75
CA LEU A 89 -27.91 11.96 4.59
C LEU A 89 -27.16 12.60 3.40
N LEU A 90 -27.26 13.92 3.24
CA LEU A 90 -26.54 14.70 2.23
C LEU A 90 -25.06 14.83 2.62
N ASP A 91 -24.76 15.05 3.90
CA ASP A 91 -23.40 15.05 4.43
C ASP A 91 -22.77 13.63 4.38
N LYS A 92 -23.56 12.58 4.65
CA LYS A 92 -23.17 11.14 4.52
C LYS A 92 -22.66 10.79 3.13
N ASN A 93 -23.36 11.21 2.09
CA ASN A 93 -22.94 10.97 0.70
C ASN A 93 -21.66 11.74 0.40
N ASN A 94 -21.56 13.00 0.82
CA ASN A 94 -20.37 13.81 0.58
C ASN A 94 -19.11 13.19 1.21
N TYR A 95 -19.14 12.77 2.48
CA TYR A 95 -17.95 12.16 3.10
C TYR A 95 -17.56 10.82 2.48
N THR A 96 -18.54 10.00 2.10
CA THR A 96 -18.27 8.73 1.43
C THR A 96 -17.62 8.97 0.07
N ILE A 97 -18.17 9.90 -0.72
CA ILE A 97 -17.63 10.30 -2.03
C ILE A 97 -16.21 10.83 -1.86
N ILE A 98 -16.01 11.76 -0.93
CA ILE A 98 -14.72 12.39 -0.70
C ILE A 98 -13.66 11.36 -0.23
N PHE A 99 -14.04 10.40 0.61
CA PHE A 99 -13.15 9.34 1.05
C PHE A 99 -12.84 8.34 -0.08
N GLU A 100 -13.82 7.98 -0.90
CA GLU A 100 -13.63 7.17 -2.09
C GLU A 100 -12.70 7.87 -3.10
N ASP A 101 -12.84 9.19 -3.27
CA ASP A 101 -11.95 10.01 -4.08
C ASP A 101 -10.51 9.97 -3.55
N LEU A 102 -10.32 10.14 -2.23
CA LEU A 102 -9.01 10.02 -1.58
C LEU A 102 -8.38 8.64 -1.84
N GLN A 103 -9.18 7.56 -1.75
CA GLN A 103 -8.69 6.21 -2.02
C GLN A 103 -8.31 6.00 -3.49
N GLU A 104 -9.08 6.54 -4.44
CA GLU A 104 -8.75 6.44 -5.86
C GLU A 104 -7.50 7.28 -6.19
N GLU A 105 -7.35 8.48 -5.61
CA GLU A 105 -6.13 9.28 -5.72
C GLU A 105 -4.90 8.52 -5.20
N MET A 106 -5.00 7.88 -4.03
CA MET A 106 -3.90 7.10 -3.46
C MET A 106 -3.54 5.87 -4.31
N LYS A 107 -4.53 5.23 -4.91
CA LYS A 107 -4.32 4.11 -5.84
C LYS A 107 -3.60 4.57 -7.11
N SER A 108 -4.06 5.67 -7.74
CA SER A 108 -3.37 6.29 -8.87
C SER A 108 -1.93 6.65 -8.48
N PHE A 109 -1.72 7.18 -7.27
CA PHE A 109 -0.39 7.55 -6.79
C PHE A 109 0.54 6.34 -6.60
N ALA A 110 0.04 5.22 -6.08
CA ALA A 110 0.83 4.00 -5.96
C ALA A 110 1.21 3.41 -7.32
N GLU A 111 0.30 3.46 -8.30
CA GLU A 111 0.61 3.09 -9.67
C GLU A 111 1.66 4.03 -10.29
N PHE A 112 1.57 5.33 -10.02
CA PHE A 112 2.60 6.30 -10.40
C PHE A 112 3.97 5.91 -9.84
N ILE A 113 4.07 5.65 -8.54
CA ILE A 113 5.33 5.21 -7.90
C ILE A 113 5.85 3.94 -8.56
N ARG A 114 4.98 2.93 -8.74
CA ARG A 114 5.33 1.64 -9.35
C ARG A 114 5.91 1.80 -10.75
N ILE A 115 5.22 2.54 -11.62
CA ILE A 115 5.65 2.74 -13.02
C ILE A 115 7.00 3.45 -13.07
N ASN A 116 7.22 4.47 -12.23
CA ASN A 116 8.49 5.18 -12.17
C ASN A 116 9.64 4.28 -11.67
N ILE A 117 9.42 3.48 -10.62
CA ILE A 117 10.41 2.51 -10.13
C ILE A 117 10.82 1.53 -11.23
N ILE A 118 9.84 0.95 -11.94
CA ILE A 118 10.11 0.04 -13.06
C ILE A 118 10.90 0.76 -14.16
N GLY A 119 10.55 2.01 -14.45
CA GLY A 119 11.23 2.85 -15.42
C GLY A 119 12.70 3.09 -15.06
N PHE A 120 12.99 3.44 -13.81
CA PHE A 120 14.36 3.60 -13.33
C PHE A 120 15.15 2.30 -13.39
N LYS A 121 14.58 1.17 -12.95
CA LYS A 121 15.23 -0.16 -13.07
C LYS A 121 15.61 -0.47 -14.51
N LYS A 122 14.73 -0.18 -15.47
CA LYS A 122 14.99 -0.37 -16.90
C LYS A 122 16.01 0.63 -17.45
N LEU A 123 15.96 1.89 -17.02
CA LEU A 123 16.90 2.93 -17.43
C LEU A 123 18.33 2.61 -16.96
N ILE A 124 18.48 2.19 -15.71
CA ILE A 124 19.77 1.75 -15.15
C ILE A 124 20.30 0.55 -15.93
N LYS A 125 19.46 -0.47 -16.17
CA LYS A 125 19.84 -1.65 -16.98
C LYS A 125 20.25 -1.26 -18.40
N HIS A 126 19.61 -0.26 -19.00
CA HIS A 126 19.99 0.26 -20.31
C HIS A 126 21.35 0.96 -20.27
N SER A 127 21.60 1.79 -19.25
CA SER A 127 22.88 2.45 -19.03
C SER A 127 24.01 1.44 -18.84
N ASP A 128 23.85 0.48 -17.92
CA ASP A 128 24.85 -0.55 -17.60
C ASP A 128 25.24 -1.39 -18.82
N LYS A 129 24.26 -1.76 -19.66
CA LYS A 129 24.53 -2.49 -20.91
C LYS A 129 25.42 -1.72 -21.89
N ARG A 130 25.37 -0.39 -21.86
CA ARG A 130 26.09 0.48 -22.81
C ARG A 130 27.42 0.98 -22.25
N SER A 131 27.46 1.31 -20.96
CA SER A 131 28.66 1.81 -20.29
C SER A 131 29.56 0.70 -19.76
N GLY A 132 29.05 -0.52 -19.58
CA GLY A 132 29.77 -1.61 -18.90
C GLY A 132 29.97 -1.37 -17.40
N LEU A 133 29.42 -0.27 -16.86
CA LEU A 133 29.48 0.04 -15.44
C LEU A 133 28.46 -0.78 -14.65
N ASN A 134 28.76 -1.04 -13.37
CA ASN A 134 27.82 -1.65 -12.43
C ASN A 134 27.01 -0.58 -11.68
N LEU A 135 26.25 0.26 -12.40
CA LEU A 135 25.41 1.28 -11.76
C LEU A 135 24.23 0.64 -11.02
N LYS A 136 23.81 -0.56 -11.43
CA LYS A 136 22.79 -1.34 -10.71
C LYS A 136 23.09 -1.46 -9.22
N GLY A 137 24.32 -1.78 -8.81
CA GLY A 137 24.66 -1.91 -7.38
C GLY A 137 24.43 -0.61 -6.60
N THR A 138 25.01 0.49 -7.08
CA THR A 138 24.93 1.81 -6.43
C THR A 138 23.50 2.34 -6.41
N TYR A 139 22.81 2.32 -7.55
CA TYR A 139 21.47 2.89 -7.65
C TYR A 139 20.38 2.00 -7.07
N SER A 140 20.56 0.68 -6.98
CA SER A 140 19.61 -0.16 -6.23
C SER A 140 19.57 0.25 -4.77
N ARG A 141 20.74 0.49 -4.15
CA ARG A 141 20.82 0.97 -2.77
C ARG A 141 20.22 2.37 -2.60
N ILE A 142 20.50 3.28 -3.54
CA ILE A 142 19.91 4.63 -3.51
C ILE A 142 18.38 4.58 -3.67
N LEU A 143 17.89 3.72 -4.58
CA LEU A 143 16.46 3.53 -4.80
C LEU A 143 15.80 2.98 -3.54
N GLU A 144 16.38 1.97 -2.90
CA GLU A 144 15.90 1.40 -1.64
C GLU A 144 15.90 2.44 -0.52
N GLN A 145 16.99 3.20 -0.36
CA GLN A 145 17.09 4.27 0.63
C GLN A 145 16.02 5.34 0.40
N LYS A 146 15.83 5.80 -0.84
CA LYS A 146 14.79 6.79 -1.16
C LYS A 146 13.38 6.22 -1.00
N LEU A 147 13.16 4.94 -1.32
CA LEU A 147 11.87 4.28 -1.06
C LEU A 147 11.55 4.19 0.43
N ASN A 148 12.56 3.83 1.22
CA ASN A 148 12.44 3.77 2.67
C ASN A 148 12.32 5.16 3.31
N ALA A 149 12.89 6.19 2.68
CA ALA A 149 12.81 7.59 3.10
C ALA A 149 11.51 8.29 2.68
N ILE A 150 10.73 7.75 1.74
CA ILE A 150 9.35 8.19 1.56
C ILE A 150 8.61 7.74 2.82
N ASP A 151 8.54 8.65 3.79
CA ASP A 151 7.95 8.48 5.11
C ASP A 151 6.65 7.66 5.04
N HIS A 152 6.84 6.38 5.35
CA HIS A 152 5.88 5.32 5.64
C HIS A 152 4.58 5.40 4.82
N LEU A 153 4.65 5.13 3.52
CA LEU A 153 3.47 4.74 2.73
C LEU A 153 2.63 3.65 3.41
N ASP A 154 3.26 2.76 4.19
CA ASP A 154 2.57 1.81 5.05
C ASP A 154 1.77 2.48 6.20
N ALA A 155 2.25 3.59 6.76
CA ALA A 155 1.48 4.40 7.71
C ALA A 155 0.28 5.06 7.04
N LEU A 156 0.45 5.56 5.82
CA LEU A 156 -0.69 6.06 5.03
C LEU A 156 -1.71 4.96 4.78
N ILE A 157 -1.29 3.77 4.35
CA ILE A 157 -2.18 2.61 4.16
C ILE A 157 -2.92 2.29 5.46
N TYR A 158 -2.19 2.22 6.57
CA TYR A 158 -2.75 1.90 7.87
C TYR A 158 -3.78 2.95 8.34
N GLN A 159 -3.46 4.22 8.21
CA GLN A 159 -4.36 5.29 8.63
C GLN A 159 -5.61 5.34 7.74
N ASN A 160 -5.48 5.08 6.45
CA ASN A 160 -6.64 4.94 5.56
C ASN A 160 -7.52 3.76 5.96
N SER A 161 -6.92 2.63 6.34
CA SER A 161 -7.66 1.52 6.91
C SER A 161 -8.44 1.91 8.16
N LYS A 162 -7.82 2.68 9.07
CA LYS A 162 -8.46 3.18 10.30
C LYS A 162 -9.64 4.10 10.00
N LEU A 163 -9.49 5.01 9.04
CA LEU A 163 -10.58 5.88 8.58
C LEU A 163 -11.72 5.08 7.94
N ASN A 164 -11.40 4.10 7.09
CA ASN A 164 -12.38 3.23 6.44
C ASN A 164 -13.24 2.49 7.49
N LEU A 165 -12.60 1.92 8.51
CA LEU A 165 -13.32 1.23 9.58
C LEU A 165 -14.21 2.19 10.39
N LYS A 166 -13.71 3.37 10.79
CA LYS A 166 -14.52 4.34 11.52
C LYS A 166 -15.79 4.71 10.77
N LEU A 167 -15.69 4.88 9.45
CA LEU A 167 -16.84 5.12 8.59
C LEU A 167 -17.79 3.91 8.63
N LYS A 168 -17.28 2.69 8.41
CA LYS A 168 -18.09 1.47 8.46
C LYS A 168 -18.78 1.22 9.80
N ASP A 169 -18.10 1.41 10.92
CA ASP A 169 -18.66 1.23 12.27
C ASP A 169 -19.82 2.21 12.51
N LYS A 170 -19.66 3.49 12.13
CA LYS A 170 -20.75 4.49 12.17
C LYS A 170 -21.97 4.06 11.33
N TYR A 171 -21.78 3.32 10.23
CA TYR A 171 -22.87 2.87 9.37
C TYR A 171 -23.51 1.55 9.84
N ILE A 172 -22.72 0.62 10.40
CA ILE A 172 -23.23 -0.65 10.96
C ILE A 172 -24.15 -0.37 12.16
N GLU A 173 -23.86 0.63 12.98
CA GLU A 173 -24.74 1.03 14.10
C GLU A 173 -26.10 1.59 13.64
N GLN A 174 -26.19 2.14 12.42
CA GLN A 174 -27.42 2.72 11.87
C GLN A 174 -28.30 1.68 11.15
N ASP A 175 -27.68 0.65 10.54
CA ASP A 175 -28.37 -0.45 9.87
C ASP A 175 -28.49 -1.69 10.77
N LYS A 176 -29.12 -1.56 11.94
CA LYS A 176 -29.60 -2.69 12.77
C LYS A 176 -30.77 -3.46 12.13
N LYS A 177 -30.66 -3.75 10.84
CA LYS A 177 -31.41 -4.79 10.15
C LYS A 177 -30.38 -5.77 9.63
N GLU A 178 -29.78 -6.53 10.53
CA GLU A 178 -29.03 -7.70 10.11
C GLU A 178 -29.99 -8.58 9.31
N PRO A 179 -29.72 -8.86 8.02
CA PRO A 179 -30.38 -9.99 7.39
C PRO A 179 -29.99 -11.21 8.22
N ASN A 180 -30.96 -12.08 8.48
CA ASN A 180 -30.78 -13.33 9.18
C ASN A 180 -29.93 -14.26 8.27
N ILE A 181 -28.63 -13.98 8.18
CA ILE A 181 -27.69 -14.77 7.39
C ILE A 181 -27.51 -16.06 8.18
N ASN A 182 -28.14 -17.12 7.69
CA ASN A 182 -27.95 -18.47 8.17
C ASN A 182 -26.46 -18.86 8.00
N ASN A 183 -25.65 -18.53 8.99
CA ASN A 183 -24.22 -18.88 9.08
C ASN A 183 -23.97 -20.39 9.30
N LEU A 184 -24.98 -21.23 9.09
CA LEU A 184 -24.96 -22.68 9.39
C LEU A 184 -24.09 -23.48 8.40
N ALA A 185 -23.92 -23.01 7.16
CA ALA A 185 -23.05 -23.66 6.19
C ALA A 185 -22.41 -22.64 5.22
N PHE A 186 -21.08 -22.64 5.16
CA PHE A 186 -20.34 -21.86 4.17
C PHE A 186 -19.25 -22.69 3.52
N ILE A 187 -19.04 -22.47 2.23
CA ILE A 187 -17.98 -23.11 1.45
C ILE A 187 -16.69 -22.33 1.67
N ARG A 188 -15.67 -22.99 2.22
CA ARG A 188 -14.33 -22.41 2.36
C ARG A 188 -13.55 -22.60 1.06
N LYS A 189 -12.94 -21.52 0.57
CA LYS A 189 -12.02 -21.54 -0.57
C LYS A 189 -10.73 -20.83 -0.20
N THR A 190 -9.58 -21.43 -0.53
CA THR A 190 -8.26 -20.85 -0.27
C THR A 190 -7.43 -20.87 -1.55
N ASN A 191 -7.02 -19.70 -2.01
CA ASN A 191 -6.15 -19.52 -3.17
C ASN A 191 -4.87 -18.81 -2.75
N LYS A 192 -3.74 -19.15 -3.38
CA LYS A 192 -2.43 -18.51 -3.17
C LYS A 192 -1.96 -17.89 -4.48
N TYR A 193 -1.38 -16.69 -4.41
CA TYR A 193 -0.92 -15.94 -5.57
C TYR A 193 0.52 -15.48 -5.36
N TRP A 194 1.32 -15.53 -6.43
CA TRP A 194 2.63 -14.89 -6.46
C TRP A 194 2.45 -13.41 -6.81
N VAL A 195 3.07 -12.55 -6.01
CA VAL A 195 3.03 -11.09 -6.21
C VAL A 195 4.45 -10.60 -6.41
N HIS A 196 4.69 -9.93 -7.53
CA HIS A 196 5.97 -9.27 -7.78
C HIS A 196 6.13 -8.09 -6.80
N MET A 197 7.32 -7.89 -6.24
CA MET A 197 7.58 -6.84 -5.23
C MET A 197 7.18 -5.43 -5.70
N ASP A 198 7.36 -5.14 -6.99
CA ASP A 198 6.94 -3.85 -7.58
C ASP A 198 5.42 -3.60 -7.45
N ASN A 199 4.59 -4.64 -7.34
CA ASN A 199 3.14 -4.53 -7.26
C ASN A 199 2.61 -4.55 -5.81
N LEU A 200 3.48 -4.73 -4.80
CA LEU A 200 3.06 -4.96 -3.42
C LEU A 200 2.24 -3.79 -2.86
N MET A 201 2.67 -2.56 -3.13
CA MET A 201 2.01 -1.34 -2.64
C MET A 201 0.64 -1.13 -3.27
N ALA A 202 0.57 -1.25 -4.61
CA ALA A 202 -0.69 -1.16 -5.34
C ALA A 202 -1.70 -2.21 -4.85
N LEU A 203 -1.23 -3.43 -4.59
CA LEU A 203 -2.06 -4.50 -4.04
C LEU A 203 -2.55 -4.18 -2.62
N LYS A 204 -1.68 -3.71 -1.72
CA LYS A 204 -2.06 -3.30 -0.36
C LYS A 204 -3.18 -2.25 -0.40
N LEU A 205 -3.05 -1.21 -1.21
CA LEU A 205 -4.06 -0.15 -1.35
C LEU A 205 -5.37 -0.65 -1.95
N ALA A 206 -5.29 -1.50 -2.98
CA ALA A 206 -6.48 -2.12 -3.57
C ALA A 206 -7.27 -2.96 -2.55
N ILE A 207 -6.56 -3.66 -1.64
CA ILE A 207 -7.21 -4.43 -0.57
C ILE A 207 -7.80 -3.50 0.49
N VAL A 208 -7.05 -2.49 0.97
CA VAL A 208 -7.48 -1.56 2.04
C VAL A 208 -8.73 -0.76 1.70
N ARG A 209 -9.01 -0.52 0.41
CA ARG A 209 -10.29 0.03 -0.05
C ARG A 209 -11.48 -0.79 0.43
N HIS A 210 -11.38 -2.11 0.37
CA HIS A 210 -12.48 -3.02 0.67
C HIS A 210 -12.41 -3.58 2.08
N LEU A 211 -11.21 -3.93 2.55
CA LEU A 211 -10.98 -4.66 3.80
C LEU A 211 -9.93 -3.93 4.65
N PRO A 212 -10.25 -3.54 5.89
CA PRO A 212 -9.29 -2.89 6.77
C PRO A 212 -8.16 -3.86 7.16
N VAL A 213 -6.99 -3.30 7.41
CA VAL A 213 -5.81 -3.97 7.96
C VAL A 213 -6.09 -4.39 9.39
N TYR A 214 -5.97 -5.68 9.66
CA TYR A 214 -6.03 -6.18 11.03
C TYR A 214 -4.75 -5.82 11.80
N VAL A 215 -4.90 -5.22 12.98
CA VAL A 215 -3.79 -4.94 13.90
C VAL A 215 -4.01 -5.69 15.20
N PHE A 216 -3.06 -6.56 15.52
CA PHE A 216 -3.07 -7.30 16.76
C PHE A 216 -2.58 -6.42 17.91
N THR A 217 -3.18 -6.56 19.09
CA THR A 217 -2.73 -5.86 20.31
C THR A 217 -2.62 -6.87 21.43
N GLU A 218 -1.40 -7.08 21.96
CA GLU A 218 -1.14 -8.06 23.02
C GLU A 218 -1.81 -7.70 24.36
N LYS A 219 -1.93 -6.41 24.66
CA LYS A 219 -2.54 -5.94 25.91
C LYS A 219 -4.04 -5.81 25.75
N LYS A 220 -4.81 -6.64 26.46
CA LYS A 220 -6.14 -6.24 26.93
C LYS A 220 -5.90 -5.01 27.81
N GLN A 221 -6.07 -3.82 27.27
CA GLN A 221 -5.99 -2.61 28.05
C GLN A 221 -7.16 -2.66 29.05
N GLU A 222 -6.87 -2.94 30.31
CA GLU A 222 -7.85 -3.18 31.38
C GLU A 222 -8.78 -1.98 31.65
N ASN A 223 -8.54 -0.83 30.99
CA ASN A 223 -9.37 0.38 31.02
C ASN A 223 -9.92 0.80 29.64
N ALA A 224 -10.03 -0.13 28.67
CA ALA A 224 -10.50 0.17 27.31
C ALA A 224 -12.02 0.34 27.20
N GLY A 225 -12.58 1.30 27.92
CA GLY A 225 -13.79 1.98 27.42
C GLY A 225 -13.41 2.73 26.13
N ASN A 226 -13.98 2.31 24.99
CA ASN A 226 -13.89 3.00 23.70
C ASN A 226 -12.50 3.23 23.09
N ILE A 227 -11.51 2.37 23.36
CA ILE A 227 -10.21 2.47 22.67
C ILE A 227 -10.23 1.59 21.42
N SER A 228 -10.24 2.24 20.26
CA SER A 228 -10.20 1.57 18.94
C SER A 228 -9.06 0.53 18.89
N PRO A 229 -9.27 -0.67 18.33
CA PRO A 229 -8.23 -1.70 18.12
C PRO A 229 -6.99 -1.18 17.37
N TYR A 230 -7.14 -0.02 16.72
CA TYR A 230 -6.15 0.64 15.90
C TYR A 230 -5.31 1.68 16.65
N ALA A 231 -5.59 1.94 17.94
CA ALA A 231 -4.81 2.87 18.76
C ALA A 231 -3.40 2.35 19.08
N ALA A 232 -3.19 1.03 18.98
CA ALA A 232 -1.93 0.38 19.33
C ALA A 232 -0.90 0.29 18.19
N TRP A 233 -1.28 0.60 16.95
CA TRP A 233 -0.32 0.52 15.84
C TRP A 233 0.65 1.69 15.87
N ASN A 234 1.93 1.36 15.80
CA ASN A 234 3.02 2.30 15.67
C ASN A 234 4.00 1.73 14.64
N HIS A 235 4.25 2.47 13.57
CA HIS A 235 5.11 2.00 12.48
C HIS A 235 6.51 1.55 12.96
N LYS A 236 7.02 2.14 14.06
CA LYS A 236 8.37 1.86 14.60
C LYS A 236 8.42 0.59 15.46
N THR A 237 7.31 0.22 16.07
CA THR A 237 7.29 -0.78 17.15
C THR A 237 6.33 -1.93 16.89
N HIS A 238 5.46 -1.83 15.88
CA HIS A 238 4.53 -2.89 15.55
C HIS A 238 5.23 -3.92 14.66
N ASP A 239 5.71 -5.00 15.28
CA ASP A 239 6.31 -6.09 14.54
C ASP A 239 5.22 -6.87 13.77
N THR A 240 5.49 -7.09 12.49
CA THR A 240 4.63 -7.88 11.60
C THR A 240 5.33 -9.15 11.13
N CYS A 241 6.56 -9.39 11.60
CA CYS A 241 7.33 -10.56 11.26
C CYS A 241 6.69 -11.80 11.86
N VAL A 242 6.71 -12.88 11.09
CA VAL A 242 6.31 -14.21 11.56
C VAL A 242 7.43 -15.14 11.15
N SER A 243 8.11 -15.71 12.14
CA SER A 243 9.13 -16.72 11.91
C SER A 243 8.54 -18.10 12.11
N SER A 244 8.97 -19.07 11.30
CA SER A 244 8.50 -20.46 11.45
C SER A 244 9.63 -21.43 11.12
N VAL A 245 10.00 -22.25 12.09
CA VAL A 245 10.99 -23.33 11.94
C VAL A 245 10.21 -24.63 11.72
N TYR A 246 10.38 -25.23 10.54
CA TYR A 246 9.77 -26.50 10.19
C TYR A 246 10.70 -27.65 10.58
N PHE A 247 10.13 -28.69 11.18
CA PHE A 247 10.86 -29.87 11.62
C PHE A 247 10.62 -31.02 10.65
N ASP A 248 11.65 -31.83 10.45
CA ASP A 248 11.61 -33.09 9.73
C ASP A 248 12.73 -34.00 10.25
N ASN A 249 12.71 -35.28 9.88
CA ASN A 249 13.81 -36.21 10.14
C ASN A 249 14.84 -36.20 8.98
N GLU A 250 15.92 -36.97 9.13
CA GLU A 250 16.98 -37.09 8.11
C GLU A 250 16.46 -37.65 6.77
N ASP A 251 15.39 -38.45 6.82
CA ASP A 251 14.77 -39.07 5.65
C ASP A 251 13.72 -38.17 4.95
N HIS A 252 13.43 -36.98 5.50
CA HIS A 252 12.48 -36.01 4.96
C HIS A 252 11.05 -36.56 4.75
N GLU A 253 10.59 -37.42 5.66
CA GLU A 253 9.29 -38.09 5.54
C GLU A 253 8.11 -37.11 5.58
N LEU A 254 8.17 -36.08 6.44
CA LEU A 254 7.08 -35.10 6.53
C LEU A 254 7.01 -34.26 5.25
N TYR A 255 8.15 -33.83 4.72
CA TYR A 255 8.22 -33.14 3.44
C TYR A 255 7.59 -33.95 2.31
N MET A 256 7.98 -35.23 2.16
CA MET A 256 7.48 -36.09 1.09
C MET A 256 5.97 -36.36 1.23
N GLY A 257 5.50 -36.64 2.45
CA GLY A 257 4.07 -36.83 2.71
C GLY A 257 3.24 -35.60 2.34
N ARG A 258 3.72 -34.40 2.66
CA ARG A 258 3.06 -33.13 2.31
C ARG A 258 3.10 -32.82 0.82
N LEU A 259 4.20 -33.15 0.15
CA LEU A 259 4.36 -32.96 -1.30
C LEU A 259 3.39 -33.84 -2.09
N GLN A 260 3.27 -35.12 -1.68
CA GLN A 260 2.40 -36.10 -2.32
C GLN A 260 0.92 -35.96 -1.92
N LYS A 261 0.64 -35.18 -0.85
CA LYS A 261 -0.70 -35.02 -0.26
C LYS A 261 -1.27 -36.34 0.25
N ASN A 262 -0.45 -37.13 0.92
CA ASN A 262 -0.88 -38.38 1.53
C ASN A 262 -1.91 -38.09 2.63
N GLU A 263 -2.87 -39.01 2.79
CA GLU A 263 -3.85 -38.94 3.87
C GLU A 263 -3.11 -38.97 5.22
N GLY A 264 -3.45 -38.07 6.14
CA GLY A 264 -2.77 -37.95 7.43
C GLY A 264 -1.39 -37.27 7.40
N ALA A 265 -0.95 -36.69 6.27
CA ALA A 265 0.37 -36.03 6.20
C ALA A 265 0.48 -34.79 7.12
N GLU A 266 1.40 -34.86 8.08
CA GLU A 266 1.64 -33.83 9.09
C GLU A 266 2.68 -32.78 8.66
N ALA A 267 2.66 -31.61 9.30
CA ALA A 267 3.68 -30.58 9.15
C ALA A 267 3.92 -29.90 10.51
N ILE A 268 5.05 -30.21 11.13
CA ILE A 268 5.40 -29.74 12.47
C ILE A 268 6.23 -28.46 12.35
N ARG A 269 5.84 -27.40 13.07
CA ARG A 269 6.59 -26.14 13.12
C ARG A 269 6.48 -25.44 14.47
N ILE A 270 7.55 -24.76 14.85
CA ILE A 270 7.54 -23.74 15.92
C ILE A 270 7.43 -22.36 15.26
N ARG A 271 6.48 -21.54 15.72
CA ARG A 271 6.24 -20.19 15.23
C ARG A 271 6.38 -19.18 16.37
N PHE A 272 7.05 -18.06 16.08
CA PHE A 272 7.22 -16.91 16.96
C PHE A 272 7.25 -15.62 16.14
#